data_AF-A0AAV3XGR9-F1
#
_entry.id   AF-A0AAV3XGR9-F1
#
_cell.length_a   1.000
_cell.length_b   1.000
_cell.length_c   1.000
_cell.angle_alpha   90.00
_cell.angle_beta   90.00
_cell.angle_gamma   90.00
#
_symmetry.space_group_name_H-M   'P 1'
#
loop_
_entity.id
_entity.type
_entity.pdbx_description
1 polymer ?
#
loop_
_entity_poly.entity_id
_entity_poly.type
_entity_poly.pdbx_seq_one_letter_code
_entity_poly.pdbx_strand_id
1 'polypeptide(L)'
;MTVGDRFFNWGKRTYLMGILNVTPDSFSDGGLFNHPEAALAQARYLVKAGADILDVGGESTRPGAAEISLEEELNRVVPAIEAIRRELSVPISVDTTKAAIARVSVLAGADIVNDISGATFDSQMLPTVAELGVPIVLMHMRGTPQTMQNMTDYEDLIGEIYQFLQARVEAAIASGIDKSRIILDAGIGFAKTSDQNLEILRRLSEFSSLDCPILVGVSRKSFIGRIVNQTDPQARIWGTAGACAGAIASGADILRVHDVQEMRDVCLVADAIFRR
;
A
#
# COMPACT_ATOMS: atom_id res chain seq x y z
N MET A 1 6.04 -15.93 1.05
CA MET A 1 4.73 -15.85 0.36
C MET A 1 4.97 -15.93 -1.14
N THR A 2 4.17 -16.69 -1.90
CA THR A 2 4.30 -16.74 -3.37
C THR A 2 3.15 -15.97 -4.00
N VAL A 3 3.45 -15.07 -4.93
CA VAL A 3 2.47 -14.27 -5.67
C VAL A 3 2.83 -14.32 -7.15
N GLY A 4 1.95 -14.89 -7.98
CA GLY A 4 2.28 -15.24 -9.35
C GLY A 4 3.50 -16.18 -9.42
N ASP A 5 4.50 -15.79 -10.20
CA ASP A 5 5.78 -16.49 -10.35
C ASP A 5 6.85 -16.07 -9.33
N ARG A 6 6.54 -15.12 -8.44
CA ARG A 6 7.51 -14.54 -7.51
C ARG A 6 7.39 -15.09 -6.10
N PHE A 7 8.54 -15.41 -5.51
CA PHE A 7 8.65 -15.80 -4.11
C PHE A 7 9.18 -14.64 -3.26
N PHE A 8 8.38 -14.21 -2.29
CA PHE A 8 8.73 -13.20 -1.30
C PHE A 8 9.26 -13.88 -0.04
N ASN A 9 10.56 -13.71 0.20
CA ASN A 9 11.27 -14.14 1.39
C ASN A 9 11.37 -12.98 2.40
N TRP A 10 10.39 -12.91 3.29
CA TRP A 10 10.27 -11.86 4.30
C TRP A 10 11.47 -11.85 5.26
N GLY A 11 11.84 -10.68 5.77
CA GLY A 11 13.00 -10.53 6.64
C GLY A 11 14.38 -10.62 5.97
N LYS A 12 14.50 -11.15 4.74
CA LYS A 12 15.80 -11.28 4.04
C LYS A 12 16.21 -10.06 3.23
N ARG A 13 15.22 -9.34 2.69
CA ARG A 13 15.39 -8.05 2.04
C ARG A 13 14.06 -7.31 2.07
N THR A 14 14.10 -6.02 1.83
CA THR A 14 12.89 -5.21 1.65
C THR A 14 12.46 -5.23 0.18
N TYR A 15 11.15 -5.37 -0.04
CA TYR A 15 10.54 -5.37 -1.37
C TYR A 15 9.91 -4.01 -1.68
N LEU A 16 9.94 -3.60 -2.94
CA LEU A 16 9.38 -2.33 -3.38
C LEU A 16 8.02 -2.51 -4.03
N MET A 17 7.02 -1.82 -3.48
CA MET A 17 5.71 -1.66 -4.08
C MET A 17 5.61 -0.27 -4.73
N GLY A 18 5.61 -0.24 -6.07
CA GLY A 18 5.51 0.99 -6.85
C GLY A 18 4.06 1.47 -6.96
N ILE A 19 3.80 2.72 -6.56
CA ILE A 19 2.46 3.33 -6.62
C ILE A 19 2.12 3.70 -8.07
N LEU A 20 0.99 3.21 -8.56
CA LEU A 20 0.44 3.51 -9.87
C LEU A 20 -1.01 3.99 -9.70
N ASN A 21 -1.18 5.30 -9.51
CA ASN A 21 -2.50 5.89 -9.42
C ASN A 21 -3.07 6.07 -10.82
N VAL A 22 -4.30 5.59 -11.02
CA VAL A 22 -5.02 5.68 -12.27
C VAL A 22 -6.21 6.65 -12.16
N THR A 23 -5.93 7.83 -11.61
CA THR A 23 -6.89 8.94 -11.46
C THR A 23 -6.74 9.96 -12.58
N PRO A 24 -7.78 10.78 -12.89
CA PRO A 24 -7.70 11.81 -13.93
C PRO A 24 -6.54 12.79 -13.72
N ASP A 25 -6.28 13.18 -12.47
CA ASP A 25 -5.20 14.09 -12.10
C ASP A 25 -3.79 13.50 -12.29
N SER A 26 -3.68 12.17 -12.44
CA SER A 26 -2.40 11.48 -12.59
C SER A 26 -1.87 11.53 -14.03
N PHE A 27 -2.74 11.83 -15.01
CA PHE A 27 -2.41 11.88 -16.43
C PHE A 27 -3.00 13.15 -17.05
N SER A 28 -2.49 14.31 -16.62
CA SER A 28 -3.00 15.65 -16.99
C SER A 28 -3.04 15.95 -18.50
N ASP A 29 -2.44 15.10 -19.34
CA ASP A 29 -2.16 15.42 -20.74
C ASP A 29 -2.97 14.57 -21.76
N GLY A 30 -3.88 13.69 -21.30
CA GLY A 30 -4.62 12.80 -22.20
C GLY A 30 -6.00 12.40 -21.67
N GLY A 31 -7.04 12.48 -22.52
CA GLY A 31 -8.42 12.13 -22.16
C GLY A 31 -8.61 10.67 -21.74
N LEU A 32 -9.87 10.31 -21.41
CA LEU A 32 -10.32 8.97 -20.94
C LEU A 32 -9.76 7.78 -21.75
N PHE A 33 -9.42 7.95 -23.02
CA PHE A 33 -8.90 6.91 -23.91
C PHE A 33 -7.38 6.66 -23.80
N ASN A 34 -6.59 7.56 -23.21
CA ASN A 34 -5.14 7.38 -23.02
C ASN A 34 -4.78 6.62 -21.74
N HIS A 35 -5.78 6.28 -20.95
CA HIS A 35 -5.61 5.84 -19.57
C HIS A 35 -4.94 4.45 -19.42
N PRO A 36 -5.29 3.41 -20.22
CA PRO A 36 -4.59 2.12 -20.15
C PRO A 36 -3.14 2.19 -20.62
N GLU A 37 -2.88 2.96 -21.67
CA GLU A 37 -1.55 3.03 -22.30
C GLU A 37 -0.58 3.88 -21.47
N ALA A 38 -1.08 4.94 -20.84
CA ALA A 38 -0.33 5.71 -19.86
C ALA A 38 -0.04 4.88 -18.60
N ALA A 39 -1.03 4.12 -18.11
CA ALA A 39 -0.83 3.21 -16.99
C ALA A 39 0.22 2.14 -17.32
N LEU A 40 0.16 1.53 -18.50
CA LEU A 40 1.15 0.54 -18.96
C LEU A 40 2.54 1.17 -19.11
N ALA A 41 2.66 2.36 -19.69
CA ALA A 41 3.94 3.07 -19.80
C ALA A 41 4.55 3.34 -18.41
N GLN A 42 3.73 3.79 -17.46
CA GLN A 42 4.16 3.99 -16.08
C GLN A 42 4.54 2.68 -15.39
N ALA A 43 3.77 1.61 -15.59
CA ALA A 43 4.08 0.28 -15.08
C ALA A 43 5.44 -0.22 -15.58
N ARG A 44 5.73 -0.08 -16.88
CA ARG A 44 7.04 -0.41 -17.46
C ARG A 44 8.16 0.40 -16.83
N TYR A 45 7.94 1.69 -16.59
CA TYR A 45 8.91 2.54 -15.92
C TYR A 45 9.20 2.04 -14.49
N LEU A 46 8.16 1.80 -13.69
CA LEU A 46 8.29 1.32 -12.30
C LEU A 46 8.97 -0.05 -12.23
N VAL A 47 8.61 -1.00 -13.11
CA VAL A 47 9.25 -2.32 -13.19
C VAL A 47 10.72 -2.18 -13.58
N LYS A 48 11.05 -1.34 -14.57
CA LYS A 48 12.43 -1.08 -14.97
C LYS A 48 13.24 -0.42 -13.85
N ALA A 49 12.61 0.43 -13.04
CA ALA A 49 13.19 1.06 -11.86
C ALA A 49 13.44 0.07 -10.70
N GLY A 50 12.82 -1.12 -10.74
CA GLY A 50 13.01 -2.20 -9.78
C GLY A 50 11.85 -2.44 -8.82
N ALA A 51 10.62 -2.06 -9.20
CA ALA A 51 9.43 -2.43 -8.45
C ALA A 51 9.25 -3.96 -8.43
N ASP A 52 9.01 -4.51 -7.25
CA ASP A 52 8.69 -5.92 -7.04
C ASP A 52 7.18 -6.18 -7.12
N ILE A 53 6.38 -5.17 -6.80
CA ILE A 53 4.92 -5.16 -6.85
C ILE A 53 4.49 -3.82 -7.47
N LEU A 54 3.45 -3.82 -8.31
CA LEU A 54 2.77 -2.59 -8.73
C LEU A 54 1.45 -2.47 -7.97
N ASP A 55 1.16 -1.31 -7.39
CA ASP A 55 -0.08 -1.06 -6.66
C ASP A 55 -0.96 -0.07 -7.42
N VAL A 56 -2.04 -0.58 -7.99
CA VAL A 56 -2.95 0.13 -8.90
C VAL A 56 -4.16 0.62 -8.11
N GLY A 57 -4.34 1.95 -8.05
CA GLY A 57 -5.46 2.58 -7.34
C GLY A 57 -6.28 3.52 -8.24
N GLY A 58 -7.59 3.32 -8.30
CA GLY A 58 -8.52 4.15 -9.08
C GLY A 58 -9.20 5.28 -8.30
N GLU A 59 -9.14 5.20 -6.97
CA GLU A 59 -9.71 6.16 -6.03
C GLU A 59 -8.59 6.82 -5.21
N SER A 60 -8.67 8.15 -5.05
CA SER A 60 -7.69 8.87 -4.22
C SER A 60 -8.04 8.68 -2.75
N THR A 61 -7.08 8.22 -1.96
CA THR A 61 -7.21 8.07 -0.50
C THR A 61 -6.55 9.22 0.27
N ARG A 62 -6.22 10.32 -0.43
CA ARG A 62 -5.66 11.54 0.17
C ARG A 62 -6.69 12.21 1.09
N PRO A 63 -6.26 12.96 2.12
CA PRO A 63 -7.16 13.71 2.98
C PRO A 63 -8.13 14.58 2.17
N GLY A 64 -9.43 14.42 2.42
CA GLY A 64 -10.49 15.20 1.78
C GLY A 64 -10.85 14.77 0.34
N ALA A 65 -10.31 13.66 -0.17
CA ALA A 65 -10.70 13.14 -1.48
C ALA A 65 -12.19 12.76 -1.53
N ALA A 66 -12.84 12.99 -2.66
CA ALA A 66 -14.21 12.55 -2.89
C ALA A 66 -14.27 11.05 -3.16
N GLU A 67 -15.30 10.39 -2.64
CA GLU A 67 -15.61 9.02 -3.04
C GLU A 67 -16.10 8.99 -4.48
N ILE A 68 -15.70 7.95 -5.21
CA ILE A 68 -16.16 7.71 -6.58
C ILE A 68 -17.11 6.52 -6.62
N SER A 69 -17.92 6.48 -7.68
CA SER A 69 -18.84 5.36 -7.88
C SER A 69 -18.07 4.07 -8.20
N LEU A 70 -18.69 2.92 -7.90
CA LEU A 70 -18.16 1.60 -8.26
C LEU A 70 -17.81 1.52 -9.75
N GLU A 71 -18.71 2.01 -10.61
CA GLU A 71 -18.54 1.99 -12.06
C GLU A 71 -17.34 2.83 -12.50
N GLU A 72 -17.18 4.02 -11.90
CA GLU A 72 -16.06 4.92 -12.20
C GLU A 72 -14.71 4.30 -11.79
N GLU A 73 -14.64 3.64 -10.64
CA GLU A 73 -13.43 2.94 -10.20
C GLU A 73 -13.11 1.73 -11.10
N LEU A 74 -14.11 0.92 -11.47
CA LEU A 74 -13.93 -0.21 -12.40
C LEU A 74 -13.38 0.26 -13.75
N ASN A 75 -13.98 1.32 -14.32
CA ASN A 75 -13.58 1.87 -15.61
C ASN A 75 -12.15 2.42 -15.63
N ARG A 76 -11.57 2.69 -14.46
CA ARG A 76 -10.17 3.11 -14.30
C ARG A 76 -9.24 1.93 -14.08
N VAL A 77 -9.57 1.08 -13.12
CA VAL A 77 -8.66 0.06 -12.59
C VAL A 77 -8.57 -1.14 -13.54
N VAL A 78 -9.70 -1.65 -14.03
CA VAL A 78 -9.75 -2.90 -14.79
C VAL A 78 -8.96 -2.79 -16.11
N PRO A 79 -9.17 -1.77 -16.97
CA PRO A 79 -8.42 -1.64 -18.22
C PRO A 79 -6.91 -1.50 -18.00
N ALA A 80 -6.50 -0.79 -16.94
CA ALA A 80 -5.09 -0.63 -16.58
C ALA A 80 -4.46 -1.97 -16.18
N ILE A 81 -5.12 -2.75 -15.32
CA ILE A 81 -4.65 -4.08 -14.91
C ILE A 81 -4.53 -5.01 -16.11
N GLU A 82 -5.54 -5.06 -16.99
CA GLU A 82 -5.52 -5.90 -18.19
C GLU A 82 -4.38 -5.53 -19.14
N ALA A 83 -4.13 -4.24 -19.34
CA ALA A 83 -3.03 -3.75 -20.18
C ALA A 83 -1.67 -4.13 -19.58
N ILE A 84 -1.49 -3.96 -18.27
CA ILE A 84 -0.27 -4.32 -17.55
C ILE A 84 -0.05 -5.85 -17.61
N ARG A 85 -1.07 -6.65 -17.30
CA ARG A 85 -0.95 -8.12 -17.22
C ARG A 85 -0.65 -8.77 -18.57
N ARG A 86 -1.15 -8.21 -19.67
CA ARG A 86 -0.82 -8.68 -21.03
C ARG A 86 0.67 -8.68 -21.33
N GLU A 87 1.44 -7.90 -20.59
CA GLU A 87 2.74 -7.42 -21.02
C GLU A 87 3.83 -7.56 -19.94
N LEU A 88 3.43 -7.62 -18.67
CA LEU A 88 4.31 -7.68 -17.50
C LEU A 88 3.87 -8.82 -16.55
N SER A 89 4.83 -9.61 -16.08
CA SER A 89 4.60 -10.68 -15.09
C SER A 89 4.73 -10.21 -13.63
N VAL A 90 5.06 -8.94 -13.40
CA VAL A 90 5.18 -8.39 -12.03
C VAL A 90 3.86 -8.59 -11.27
N PRO A 91 3.91 -8.93 -9.97
CA PRO A 91 2.74 -8.93 -9.11
C PRO A 91 2.00 -7.59 -9.14
N ILE A 92 0.68 -7.65 -9.28
CA ILE A 92 -0.20 -6.48 -9.29
C ILE A 92 -1.08 -6.51 -8.04
N SER A 93 -0.98 -5.46 -7.24
CA SER A 93 -1.88 -5.16 -6.13
C SER A 93 -2.97 -4.19 -6.61
N VAL A 94 -4.21 -4.41 -6.20
CA VAL A 94 -5.30 -3.45 -6.36
C VAL A 94 -5.57 -2.73 -5.03
N ASP A 95 -5.41 -1.40 -5.02
CA ASP A 95 -5.72 -0.52 -3.87
C ASP A 95 -7.21 -0.16 -3.91
N THR A 96 -8.02 -0.88 -3.13
CA THR A 96 -9.48 -0.67 -3.07
C THR A 96 -10.06 -1.14 -1.73
N THR A 97 -11.13 -0.47 -1.30
CA THR A 97 -11.92 -0.83 -0.10
C THR A 97 -13.23 -1.52 -0.45
N LYS A 98 -13.50 -1.78 -1.74
CA LYS A 98 -14.76 -2.30 -2.26
C LYS A 98 -14.56 -3.74 -2.76
N ALA A 99 -15.25 -4.71 -2.17
CA ALA A 99 -15.07 -6.13 -2.50
C ALA A 99 -15.40 -6.44 -3.96
N ALA A 100 -16.38 -5.74 -4.53
CA ALA A 100 -16.73 -5.87 -5.94
C ALA A 100 -15.57 -5.44 -6.88
N ILE A 101 -14.84 -4.37 -6.55
CA ILE A 101 -13.65 -3.95 -7.31
C ILE A 101 -12.54 -4.97 -7.17
N ALA A 102 -12.28 -5.43 -5.94
CA ALA A 102 -11.27 -6.44 -5.67
C ALA A 102 -11.50 -7.71 -6.52
N ARG A 103 -12.74 -8.21 -6.55
CA ARG A 103 -13.12 -9.38 -7.36
C ARG A 103 -12.83 -9.19 -8.85
N VAL A 104 -13.34 -8.12 -9.44
CA VAL A 104 -13.18 -7.89 -10.88
C VAL A 104 -11.71 -7.66 -11.22
N SER A 105 -10.97 -6.94 -10.37
CA SER A 105 -9.55 -6.66 -10.56
C SER A 105 -8.69 -7.92 -10.50
N VAL A 106 -8.97 -8.84 -9.58
CA VAL A 106 -8.27 -10.14 -9.52
C VAL A 106 -8.58 -10.99 -10.75
N LEU A 107 -9.84 -11.04 -11.18
CA LEU A 107 -10.22 -11.73 -12.42
C LEU A 107 -9.54 -11.13 -13.67
N ALA A 108 -9.28 -9.82 -13.66
CA ALA A 108 -8.53 -9.12 -14.72
C ALA A 108 -7.01 -9.34 -14.66
N GLY A 109 -6.50 -9.89 -13.56
CA GLY A 109 -5.09 -10.26 -13.40
C GLY A 109 -4.34 -9.57 -12.25
N ALA A 110 -5.03 -8.94 -11.30
CA ALA A 110 -4.42 -8.59 -10.02
C ALA A 110 -4.16 -9.84 -9.17
N ASP A 111 -3.09 -9.80 -8.38
CA ASP A 111 -2.64 -10.91 -7.55
C ASP A 111 -2.74 -10.60 -6.04
N ILE A 112 -2.92 -9.34 -5.65
CA ILE A 112 -2.99 -8.91 -4.23
C ILE A 112 -4.14 -7.91 -4.10
N VAL A 113 -4.87 -7.97 -2.98
CA VAL A 113 -5.83 -6.91 -2.59
C VAL A 113 -5.20 -6.05 -1.50
N ASN A 114 -5.14 -4.75 -1.69
CA ASN A 114 -4.65 -3.80 -0.71
C ASN A 114 -5.81 -2.94 -0.19
N ASP A 115 -6.26 -3.23 1.04
CA ASP A 115 -7.43 -2.57 1.62
C ASP A 115 -7.00 -1.67 2.79
N ILE A 116 -7.06 -0.35 2.54
CA ILE A 116 -6.70 0.67 3.51
C ILE A 116 -7.63 0.69 4.74
N SER A 117 -8.85 0.18 4.64
CA SER A 117 -9.79 0.07 5.75
C SER A 117 -9.51 -1.14 6.66
N GLY A 118 -8.57 -2.01 6.27
CA GLY A 118 -8.39 -3.29 6.92
C GLY A 118 -9.59 -4.21 6.71
N ALA A 119 -10.32 -4.09 5.59
CA ALA A 119 -11.55 -4.82 5.28
C ALA A 119 -12.72 -4.51 6.24
N THR A 120 -12.81 -3.28 6.73
CA THR A 120 -13.88 -2.83 7.63
C THR A 120 -14.96 -2.02 6.93
N PHE A 121 -14.67 -1.41 5.78
CA PHE A 121 -15.66 -0.63 5.02
C PHE A 121 -16.66 -1.52 4.26
N ASP A 122 -16.18 -2.65 3.73
CA ASP A 122 -17.02 -3.63 3.04
C ASP A 122 -16.93 -5.00 3.71
N SER A 123 -18.04 -5.42 4.34
CA SER A 123 -18.18 -6.73 4.99
C SER A 123 -17.93 -7.92 4.05
N GLN A 124 -18.04 -7.73 2.73
CA GLN A 124 -17.80 -8.77 1.72
C GLN A 124 -16.33 -8.89 1.33
N MET A 125 -15.43 -8.01 1.81
CA MET A 125 -14.03 -8.01 1.40
C MET A 125 -13.31 -9.31 1.81
N LEU A 126 -13.35 -9.70 3.09
CA LEU A 126 -12.67 -10.91 3.55
C LEU A 126 -13.24 -12.20 2.91
N PRO A 127 -14.58 -12.41 2.84
CA PRO A 127 -15.13 -13.55 2.09
C PRO A 127 -14.70 -13.58 0.62
N THR A 128 -14.68 -12.43 -0.04
CA THR A 128 -14.27 -12.32 -1.44
C THR A 128 -12.81 -12.69 -1.63
N VAL A 129 -11.91 -12.17 -0.80
CA VAL A 129 -10.47 -12.50 -0.89
C VAL A 129 -10.23 -13.97 -0.57
N ALA A 130 -10.93 -14.54 0.41
CA ALA A 130 -10.84 -15.96 0.73
C ALA A 130 -11.21 -16.84 -0.47
N GLU A 131 -12.30 -16.51 -1.16
CA GLU A 131 -12.74 -17.21 -2.37
C GLU A 131 -11.74 -17.06 -3.53
N LEU A 132 -11.18 -15.86 -3.73
CA LEU A 132 -10.21 -15.57 -4.78
C LEU A 132 -8.85 -16.24 -4.51
N GLY A 133 -8.53 -16.53 -3.25
CA GLY A 133 -7.30 -17.19 -2.86
C GLY A 133 -6.05 -16.33 -3.07
N VAL A 134 -6.17 -15.01 -3.00
CA VAL A 134 -5.07 -14.04 -3.15
C VAL A 134 -4.63 -13.46 -1.81
N PRO A 135 -3.40 -12.94 -1.67
CA PRO A 135 -2.99 -12.16 -0.51
C PRO A 135 -3.79 -10.87 -0.30
N ILE A 136 -3.84 -10.43 0.96
CA ILE A 136 -4.46 -9.18 1.38
C ILE A 136 -3.55 -8.34 2.27
N VAL A 137 -3.48 -7.04 2.00
CA VAL A 137 -2.93 -6.03 2.90
C VAL A 137 -4.06 -5.48 3.77
N LEU A 138 -3.90 -5.55 5.09
CA LEU A 138 -4.82 -5.01 6.08
C LEU A 138 -4.17 -3.81 6.75
N MET A 139 -4.67 -2.61 6.46
CA MET A 139 -4.14 -1.38 7.04
C MET A 139 -4.99 -0.89 8.22
N HIS A 140 -4.35 -0.26 9.20
CA HIS A 140 -5.04 0.48 10.25
C HIS A 140 -5.36 1.93 9.84
N MET A 141 -6.63 2.30 9.94
CA MET A 141 -7.10 3.68 9.84
C MET A 141 -8.30 3.92 10.77
N ARG A 142 -8.58 5.20 11.08
CA ARG A 142 -9.81 5.64 11.76
C ARG A 142 -10.59 6.59 10.87
N GLY A 143 -11.91 6.46 10.91
CA GLY A 143 -12.82 7.23 10.07
C GLY A 143 -12.64 6.88 8.61
N THR A 144 -12.72 7.89 7.75
CA THR A 144 -12.61 7.82 6.29
C THR A 144 -11.59 8.85 5.80
N PRO A 145 -11.14 8.83 4.53
CA PRO A 145 -10.23 9.86 4.01
C PRO A 145 -10.71 11.31 4.26
N GLN A 146 -12.03 11.54 4.36
CA GLN A 146 -12.63 12.84 4.64
C GLN A 146 -12.60 13.22 6.13
N THR A 147 -12.65 12.25 7.04
CA THR A 147 -12.80 12.49 8.49
C THR A 147 -11.54 12.16 9.30
N MET A 148 -10.63 11.37 8.75
CA MET A 148 -9.50 10.77 9.48
C MET A 148 -8.59 11.79 10.16
N GLN A 149 -8.44 13.00 9.62
CA GLN A 149 -7.58 14.03 10.21
C GLN A 149 -8.10 14.56 11.55
N ASN A 150 -9.37 14.33 11.88
CA ASN A 150 -10.00 14.69 13.15
C ASN A 150 -10.06 13.51 14.13
N MET A 151 -9.51 12.35 13.78
CA MET A 151 -9.58 11.11 14.57
C MET A 151 -8.20 10.68 15.06
N THR A 152 -7.39 11.64 15.49
CA THR A 152 -5.99 11.44 15.90
C THR A 152 -5.80 11.25 17.41
N ASP A 153 -6.88 11.21 18.18
CA ASP A 153 -6.81 11.03 19.63
C ASP A 153 -6.67 9.53 19.95
N TYR A 154 -5.50 9.13 20.43
CA TYR A 154 -5.21 7.78 20.92
C TYR A 154 -4.81 7.87 22.39
N GLU A 155 -5.28 6.93 23.21
CA GLU A 155 -4.83 6.76 24.59
C GLU A 155 -3.51 5.98 24.62
N ASP A 156 -3.42 4.92 23.81
CA ASP A 156 -2.21 4.14 23.55
C ASP A 156 -2.11 3.89 22.05
N LEU A 157 -1.40 4.78 21.34
CA LEU A 157 -1.25 4.71 19.89
C LEU A 157 -0.83 3.31 19.40
N ILE A 158 0.22 2.75 19.98
CA ILE A 158 0.78 1.48 19.49
C ILE A 158 -0.09 0.30 19.92
N GLY A 159 -0.57 0.29 21.17
CA GLY A 159 -1.46 -0.77 21.66
C GLY A 159 -2.77 -0.83 20.89
N GLU A 160 -3.38 0.31 20.57
CA GLU A 160 -4.64 0.38 19.83
C GLU A 160 -4.46 -0.06 18.36
N ILE A 161 -3.37 0.33 17.70
CA ILE A 161 -3.03 -0.16 16.34
C ILE A 161 -2.82 -1.67 16.37
N TYR A 162 -2.07 -2.16 17.36
CA TYR A 162 -1.78 -3.59 17.51
C TYR A 162 -3.06 -4.41 17.68
N GLN A 163 -3.93 -4.01 18.61
CA GLN A 163 -5.20 -4.70 18.89
C GLN A 163 -6.10 -4.70 17.65
N PHE A 164 -6.16 -3.58 16.91
CA PHE A 164 -6.90 -3.52 15.66
C PHE A 164 -6.34 -4.53 14.65
N LEU A 165 -5.04 -4.48 14.35
CA LEU A 165 -4.43 -5.36 13.35
C LEU A 165 -4.56 -6.85 13.75
N GLN A 166 -4.41 -7.17 15.04
CA GLN A 166 -4.64 -8.51 15.57
C GLN A 166 -6.07 -8.98 15.29
N ALA A 167 -7.08 -8.18 15.63
CA ALA A 167 -8.48 -8.52 15.37
C ALA A 167 -8.77 -8.69 13.87
N ARG A 168 -8.09 -7.92 13.00
CA ARG A 168 -8.22 -8.06 11.54
C ARG A 168 -7.58 -9.33 11.01
N VAL A 169 -6.42 -9.73 11.54
CA VAL A 169 -5.79 -11.04 11.25
C VAL A 169 -6.72 -12.18 11.63
N GLU A 170 -7.28 -12.14 12.84
CA GLU A 170 -8.21 -13.16 13.33
C GLU A 170 -9.48 -13.25 12.47
N ALA A 171 -10.05 -12.11 12.08
CA ALA A 171 -11.21 -12.07 11.18
C ALA A 171 -10.90 -12.62 9.78
N ALA A 172 -9.73 -12.33 9.22
CA ALA A 172 -9.28 -12.86 7.94
C ALA A 172 -9.13 -14.38 7.98
N ILE A 173 -8.48 -14.91 9.01
CA ILE A 173 -8.33 -16.36 9.22
C ILE A 173 -9.71 -17.03 9.39
N ALA A 174 -10.60 -16.44 10.18
CA ALA A 174 -11.96 -16.94 10.37
C ALA A 174 -12.78 -16.95 9.07
N SER A 175 -12.45 -16.07 8.12
CA SER A 175 -13.07 -16.03 6.78
C SER A 175 -12.47 -17.03 5.80
N GLY A 176 -11.41 -17.76 6.19
CA GLY A 176 -10.74 -18.76 5.35
C GLY A 176 -9.46 -18.29 4.65
N ILE A 177 -8.95 -17.10 4.98
CA ILE A 177 -7.68 -16.60 4.43
C ILE A 177 -6.52 -17.20 5.22
N ASP A 178 -5.63 -17.92 4.55
CA ASP A 178 -4.42 -18.46 5.18
C ASP A 178 -3.55 -17.32 5.74
N LYS A 179 -3.04 -17.47 6.97
CA LYS A 179 -2.23 -16.44 7.63
C LYS A 179 -1.01 -16.03 6.80
N SER A 180 -0.42 -16.96 6.05
CA SER A 180 0.73 -16.70 5.17
C SER A 180 0.42 -15.78 3.97
N ARG A 181 -0.86 -15.45 3.77
CA ARG A 181 -1.38 -14.53 2.74
C ARG A 181 -1.78 -13.16 3.30
N ILE A 182 -1.54 -12.90 4.58
CA ILE A 182 -1.89 -11.61 5.21
C ILE A 182 -0.64 -10.73 5.30
N ILE A 183 -0.78 -9.45 4.94
CA ILE A 183 0.22 -8.38 5.09
C ILE A 183 -0.39 -7.28 5.97
N LEU A 184 0.38 -6.66 6.84
CA LEU A 184 -0.10 -5.61 7.76
C LEU A 184 0.50 -4.26 7.43
N ASP A 185 -0.29 -3.19 7.57
CA ASP A 185 0.19 -1.80 7.49
C ASP A 185 -0.36 -0.99 8.69
N ALA A 186 0.52 -0.34 9.45
CA ALA A 186 0.12 0.52 10.57
C ALA A 186 -0.60 1.83 10.13
N GLY A 187 -0.60 2.08 8.82
CA GLY A 187 -1.34 3.11 8.12
C GLY A 187 -0.82 4.50 8.47
N ILE A 188 0.46 4.78 8.18
CA ILE A 188 1.20 5.98 8.63
C ILE A 188 0.38 7.26 8.46
N GLY A 189 0.39 8.08 7.41
CA GLY A 189 -0.41 9.32 7.38
C GLY A 189 -1.96 9.26 7.49
N PHE A 190 -2.59 8.19 8.02
CA PHE A 190 -4.04 7.99 8.09
C PHE A 190 -4.58 8.06 9.53
N ALA A 191 -5.19 9.18 9.92
CA ALA A 191 -5.60 9.42 11.31
C ALA A 191 -4.45 9.36 12.32
N LYS A 192 -3.31 10.01 12.00
CA LYS A 192 -2.19 10.23 12.91
C LYS A 192 -1.60 11.64 12.75
N THR A 193 -1.17 12.24 13.87
CA THR A 193 -0.37 13.47 13.88
C THR A 193 1.06 13.23 13.38
N SER A 194 1.84 14.29 13.13
CA SER A 194 3.26 14.14 12.75
C SER A 194 4.05 13.30 13.76
N ASP A 195 3.87 13.56 15.06
CA ASP A 195 4.64 12.90 16.11
C ASP A 195 4.24 11.43 16.26
N GLN A 196 2.95 11.13 16.12
CA GLN A 196 2.43 9.76 16.10
C GLN A 196 2.98 8.96 14.90
N ASN A 197 3.11 9.58 13.72
CA ASN A 197 3.76 8.93 12.57
C ASN A 197 5.22 8.54 12.87
N LEU A 198 5.96 9.41 13.55
CA LEU A 198 7.34 9.14 13.96
C LEU A 198 7.42 8.09 15.07
N GLU A 199 6.44 8.05 15.98
CA GLU A 199 6.34 7.01 17.00
C GLU A 199 6.10 5.63 16.38
N ILE A 200 5.17 5.52 15.43
CA ILE A 200 4.91 4.27 14.68
C ILE A 200 6.19 3.79 14.00
N LEU A 201 6.95 4.67 13.33
CA LEU A 201 8.21 4.29 12.69
C LEU A 201 9.26 3.79 13.68
N ARG A 202 9.36 4.41 14.86
CA ARG A 202 10.29 3.98 15.92
C ARG A 202 9.92 2.64 16.54
N ARG A 203 8.63 2.34 16.64
CA ARG A 203 8.07 1.18 17.34
C ARG A 203 7.50 0.12 16.39
N LEU A 204 7.78 0.22 15.10
CA LEU A 204 7.22 -0.67 14.06
C LEU A 204 7.51 -2.15 14.34
N SER A 205 8.65 -2.46 14.94
CA SER A 205 9.05 -3.83 15.29
C SER A 205 8.09 -4.50 16.28
N GLU A 206 7.31 -3.74 17.04
CA GLU A 206 6.32 -4.30 17.98
C GLU A 206 5.18 -5.04 17.26
N PHE A 207 4.89 -4.70 15.99
CA PHE A 207 3.91 -5.43 15.20
C PHE A 207 4.42 -6.78 14.68
N SER A 208 5.73 -7.06 14.76
CA SER A 208 6.32 -8.32 14.29
C SER A 208 5.81 -9.55 15.05
N SER A 209 5.33 -9.39 16.28
CA SER A 209 4.74 -10.48 17.06
C SER A 209 3.40 -10.97 16.50
N LEU A 210 2.77 -10.23 15.58
CA LEU A 210 1.61 -10.70 14.81
C LEU A 210 2.00 -11.72 13.74
N ASP A 211 3.31 -11.89 13.48
CA ASP A 211 3.87 -12.91 12.59
C ASP A 211 3.22 -12.85 11.19
N CYS A 212 3.17 -11.62 10.67
CA CYS A 212 2.77 -11.26 9.31
C CYS A 212 3.79 -10.24 8.76
N PRO A 213 4.10 -10.25 7.46
CA PRO A 213 4.93 -9.23 6.84
C PRO A 213 4.35 -7.83 7.01
N ILE A 214 5.23 -6.83 7.15
CA ILE A 214 4.84 -5.43 7.39
C ILE A 214 5.10 -4.59 6.14
N LEU A 215 4.04 -3.94 5.64
CA LEU A 215 4.09 -2.92 4.60
C LEU A 215 4.10 -1.53 5.22
N VAL A 216 4.93 -0.64 4.66
CA VAL A 216 5.02 0.76 5.10
C VAL A 216 4.93 1.72 3.91
N GLY A 217 3.91 2.57 3.92
CA GLY A 217 3.78 3.70 3.00
C GLY A 217 4.16 5.04 3.65
N VAL A 218 5.37 5.54 3.40
CA VAL A 218 5.85 6.87 3.87
C VAL A 218 6.04 7.88 2.75
N SER A 219 6.03 7.45 1.49
CA SER A 219 6.44 8.24 0.34
C SER A 219 5.68 9.57 0.20
N ARG A 220 6.45 10.67 0.17
CA ARG A 220 5.97 12.05 -0.04
C ARG A 220 4.98 12.57 1.01
N LYS A 221 4.79 11.88 2.15
CA LYS A 221 3.79 12.25 3.18
C LYS A 221 4.08 13.59 3.85
N SER A 222 3.04 14.23 4.38
CA SER A 222 3.08 15.59 4.93
C SER A 222 4.00 15.74 6.14
N PHE A 223 4.13 14.72 6.98
CA PHE A 223 5.05 14.77 8.14
C PHE A 223 6.52 14.96 7.71
N ILE A 224 6.92 14.36 6.59
CA ILE A 224 8.25 14.58 5.99
C ILE A 224 8.41 16.03 5.58
N GLY A 225 7.41 16.57 4.86
CA GLY A 225 7.42 17.97 4.41
C GLY A 225 7.57 18.97 5.55
N ARG A 226 6.95 18.69 6.71
CA ARG A 226 7.09 19.51 7.92
C ARG A 226 8.51 19.48 8.48
N ILE A 227 9.15 18.31 8.51
CA ILE A 227 10.51 18.13 9.06
C ILE A 227 11.56 18.81 8.18
N VAL A 228 11.48 18.61 6.86
CA VAL A 228 12.47 19.16 5.91
C VAL A 228 12.10 20.53 5.35
N ASN A 229 11.03 21.15 5.87
CA ASN A 229 10.47 22.41 5.38
C ASN A 229 10.24 22.42 3.85
N GLN A 230 9.63 21.36 3.32
CA GLN A 230 9.35 21.16 1.90
C GLN A 230 7.85 20.96 1.65
N THR A 231 7.21 21.98 1.07
CA THR A 231 5.77 22.00 0.81
C THR A 231 5.37 21.18 -0.41
N ASP A 232 6.24 21.08 -1.42
CA ASP A 232 6.00 20.23 -2.59
C ASP A 232 6.22 18.75 -2.26
N PRO A 233 5.18 17.88 -2.36
CA PRO A 233 5.35 16.45 -2.15
C PRO A 233 6.40 15.80 -3.04
N GLN A 234 6.59 16.27 -4.29
CA GLN A 234 7.55 15.66 -5.23
C GLN A 234 9.00 15.93 -4.83
N ALA A 235 9.26 17.09 -4.21
CA ALA A 235 10.59 17.47 -3.74
C ALA A 235 11.00 16.83 -2.39
N ARG A 236 10.21 15.90 -1.83
CA ARG A 236 10.46 15.24 -0.53
C ARG A 236 11.30 13.96 -0.62
N ILE A 237 12.02 13.75 -1.72
CA ILE A 237 12.68 12.47 -2.01
C ILE A 237 13.70 12.05 -0.94
N TRP A 238 14.58 12.96 -0.49
CA TRP A 238 15.59 12.65 0.54
C TRP A 238 14.99 12.46 1.94
N GLY A 239 13.93 13.20 2.25
CA GLY A 239 13.16 12.95 3.47
C GLY A 239 12.44 11.61 3.44
N THR A 240 11.94 11.20 2.26
CA THR A 240 11.38 9.87 2.03
C THR A 240 12.44 8.79 2.20
N ALA A 241 13.64 8.97 1.64
CA ALA A 241 14.77 8.05 1.80
C ALA A 241 15.10 7.82 3.29
N GLY A 242 15.16 8.89 4.09
CA GLY A 242 15.39 8.79 5.53
C GLY A 242 14.29 8.01 6.27
N ALA A 243 13.02 8.27 5.94
CA ALA A 243 11.90 7.53 6.51
C ALA A 243 11.88 6.05 6.09
N CYS A 244 12.21 5.75 4.83
CA CYS A 244 12.33 4.39 4.31
C CYS A 244 13.45 3.61 5.01
N ALA A 245 14.65 4.19 5.15
CA ALA A 245 15.75 3.57 5.88
C ALA A 245 15.39 3.28 7.34
N GLY A 246 14.71 4.23 8.01
CA GLY A 246 14.20 4.02 9.37
C GLY A 246 13.15 2.90 9.45
N ALA A 247 12.23 2.84 8.49
CA ALA A 247 11.24 1.76 8.43
C ALA A 247 11.88 0.38 8.23
N ILE A 248 12.91 0.27 7.37
CA ILE A 248 13.67 -0.97 7.16
C ILE A 248 14.39 -1.39 8.45
N ALA A 249 15.06 -0.44 9.11
CA ALA A 249 15.73 -0.69 10.40
C ALA A 249 14.76 -1.20 11.48
N SER A 250 13.50 -0.73 11.43
CA SER A 250 12.43 -1.17 12.33
C SER A 250 11.62 -2.38 11.83
N GLY A 251 12.03 -3.03 10.74
CA GLY A 251 11.49 -4.32 10.29
C GLY A 251 10.55 -4.32 9.09
N ALA A 252 10.33 -3.20 8.39
CA ALA A 252 9.42 -3.14 7.22
C ALA A 252 9.85 -4.06 6.07
N ASP A 253 9.03 -5.03 5.72
CA ASP A 253 9.27 -6.00 4.63
C ASP A 253 8.94 -5.42 3.25
N ILE A 254 7.98 -4.50 3.18
CA ILE A 254 7.55 -3.86 1.94
C ILE A 254 7.53 -2.35 2.12
N LEU A 255 8.09 -1.61 1.16
CA LEU A 255 7.96 -0.16 1.08
C LEU A 255 7.08 0.24 -0.11
N ARG A 256 6.00 0.97 0.18
CA ARG A 256 5.09 1.52 -0.84
C ARG A 256 5.52 2.94 -1.23
N VAL A 257 6.00 3.12 -2.46
CA VAL A 257 6.73 4.33 -2.88
C VAL A 257 6.38 4.81 -4.29
N HIS A 258 6.50 6.13 -4.52
CA HIS A 258 6.39 6.74 -5.85
C HIS A 258 7.73 6.67 -6.60
N ASP A 259 8.83 7.00 -5.91
CA ASP A 259 10.18 7.17 -6.45
C ASP A 259 10.97 5.86 -6.37
N VAL A 260 10.56 4.85 -7.16
CA VAL A 260 11.07 3.47 -7.06
C VAL A 260 12.58 3.38 -7.28
N GLN A 261 13.11 4.09 -8.28
CA GLN A 261 14.52 3.99 -8.66
C GLN A 261 15.42 4.43 -7.50
N GLU A 262 15.10 5.56 -6.87
CA GLU A 262 15.86 6.13 -5.78
C GLU A 262 15.67 5.31 -4.50
N MET A 263 14.44 4.85 -4.22
CA MET A 263 14.19 4.04 -3.03
C MET A 263 14.80 2.64 -3.14
N ARG A 264 15.06 2.13 -4.34
CA ARG A 264 15.84 0.89 -4.55
C ARG A 264 17.24 0.99 -3.99
N ASP A 265 17.97 2.08 -4.26
CA ASP A 265 19.32 2.25 -3.74
C ASP A 265 19.31 2.39 -2.21
N VAL A 266 18.29 3.06 -1.66
CA VAL A 266 18.06 3.13 -0.21
C VAL A 266 17.83 1.74 0.38
N CYS A 267 16.96 0.92 -0.22
CA CYS A 267 16.71 -0.45 0.23
C CYS A 267 17.97 -1.29 0.21
N LEU A 268 18.75 -1.27 -0.88
CA LEU A 268 19.97 -2.06 -1.01
C LEU A 268 20.99 -1.76 0.10
N VAL A 269 21.21 -0.47 0.40
CA VAL A 269 22.14 -0.06 1.45
C VAL A 269 21.57 -0.37 2.84
N ALA A 270 20.29 -0.05 3.09
CA ALA A 270 19.66 -0.31 4.38
C ALA A 270 19.57 -1.82 4.69
N ASP A 271 19.22 -2.65 3.71
CA ASP A 271 19.20 -4.10 3.86
C ASP A 271 20.58 -4.66 4.20
N ALA A 272 21.65 -4.18 3.55
CA ALA A 272 23.01 -4.60 3.88
C ALA A 272 23.43 -4.27 5.33
N ILE A 273 22.81 -3.25 5.93
CA ILE A 273 23.05 -2.86 7.34
C ILE A 273 22.17 -3.70 8.28
N PHE A 274 20.88 -3.85 7.98
CA PHE A 274 19.86 -4.30 8.94
C PHE A 274 19.31 -5.72 8.70
N ARG A 275 19.39 -6.26 7.48
CA ARG A 275 18.88 -7.60 7.13
C ARG A 275 20.05 -8.59 7.00
N ARG A 276 20.04 -9.70 7.75
CA ARG A 276 21.06 -10.78 7.71
C ARG A 276 20.40 -12.16 7.58
#